data_AF-A0A1X7UZJ6-F1
#
_entry.id   AF-A0A1X7UZJ6-F1
#
_cell.length_a   1.000
_cell.length_b   1.000
_cell.length_c   1.000
_cell.angle_alpha   90.00
_cell.angle_beta   90.00
_cell.angle_gamma   90.00
#
_symmetry.space_group_name_H-M   'P 1'
#
loop_
_entity.id
_entity.type
_entity.pdbx_description
1 polymer ?
#
loop_
_entity_poly.entity_id
_entity_poly.type
_entity_poly.pdbx_seq_one_letter_code
_entity_poly.pdbx_strand_id
1 'polypeptide(L)'
;LSYPCEVEEKILEWLLTRRDNHLPVGSAILRAKACKLIKPHNPSFLASNGWLDKFRLRHGLSLRCKTTISQKLPAQLENKIAVFLNHVRALRNEHKYPNDLVINMDETPMYFDM
;
A
#
# COMPACT_ATOMS: atom_id res chain seq x y z
N LEU A 1 -2.11 28.55 -1.10
CA LEU A 1 -1.62 27.77 0.07
C LEU A 1 -1.02 28.75 1.06
N SER A 2 -1.02 28.45 2.36
CA SER A 2 -0.46 29.37 3.37
C SER A 2 1.04 29.18 3.59
N TYR A 3 1.75 28.57 2.64
CA TYR A 3 3.19 28.30 2.65
C TYR A 3 3.69 28.19 1.20
N PRO A 4 5.01 28.34 0.95
CA PRO A 4 5.60 28.35 -0.40
C PRO A 4 5.48 27.02 -1.14
N CYS A 5 5.36 27.06 -2.47
CA CYS A 5 5.25 25.85 -3.31
C CYS A 5 6.50 24.96 -3.22
N GLU A 6 7.68 25.56 -3.04
CA GLU A 6 8.96 24.86 -2.90
C GLU A 6 8.98 23.94 -1.66
N VAL A 7 8.26 24.34 -0.60
CA VAL A 7 8.10 23.51 0.59
C VAL A 7 7.19 22.31 0.30
N GLU A 8 6.15 22.51 -0.51
CA GLU A 8 5.28 21.43 -0.94
C GLU A 8 6.02 20.40 -1.79
N GLU A 9 6.80 20.87 -2.75
CA GLU A 9 7.63 20.03 -3.63
C GLU A 9 8.62 19.20 -2.83
N LYS A 10 9.28 19.77 -1.82
CA LYS A 10 10.16 19.01 -0.91
C LYS A 10 9.44 17.92 -0.12
N ILE A 11 8.18 18.15 0.27
CA ILE A 11 7.36 17.12 0.94
C ILE A 11 7.03 16.01 -0.05
N LEU A 12 6.67 16.37 -1.29
CA LEU A 12 6.34 15.42 -2.35
C LEU A 12 7.56 14.57 -2.74
N GLU A 13 8.70 15.19 -3.02
CA GLU A 13 9.95 14.50 -3.38
C GLU A 13 10.37 13.51 -2.30
N TRP A 14 10.29 13.92 -1.03
CA TRP A 14 10.56 13.03 0.11
C TRP A 14 9.60 11.84 0.17
N LEU A 15 8.32 12.06 -0.13
CA LEU A 15 7.30 11.00 -0.15
C LEU A 15 7.54 10.02 -1.30
N LEU A 16 7.84 10.53 -2.51
CA LEU A 16 8.13 9.71 -3.69
C LEU A 16 9.39 8.87 -3.46
N THR A 17 10.47 9.49 -2.98
CA THR A 17 11.71 8.78 -2.62
C THR A 17 11.46 7.63 -1.64
N ARG A 18 10.61 7.84 -0.61
CA ARG A 18 10.24 6.77 0.33
C ARG A 18 9.47 5.64 -0.35
N ARG A 19 8.53 5.98 -1.24
CA ARG A 19 7.74 5.00 -2.00
C ARG A 19 8.59 4.19 -2.97
N ASP A 20 9.56 4.81 -3.64
CA ASP A 20 10.50 4.15 -4.54
C ASP A 20 11.40 3.15 -3.79
N ASN A 21 11.69 3.42 -2.52
CA ASN A 21 12.40 2.50 -1.63
C ASN A 21 11.48 1.49 -0.92
N HIS A 22 10.23 1.35 -1.35
CA HIS A 22 9.24 0.42 -0.75
C HIS A 22 8.94 0.66 0.73
N LEU A 23 9.23 1.85 1.25
CA LEU A 23 8.96 2.20 2.63
C LEU A 23 7.54 2.76 2.77
N PRO A 24 6.69 2.16 3.62
CA PRO A 24 5.33 2.67 3.82
C PRO A 24 5.38 4.05 4.51
N VAL A 25 4.60 4.99 3.98
CA VAL A 25 4.42 6.32 4.59
C VAL A 25 2.97 6.47 5.00
N GLY A 26 2.71 6.26 6.30
CA GLY A 26 1.40 6.51 6.89
C GLY A 26 1.08 7.99 7.01
N SER A 27 -0.22 8.30 7.16
CA SER A 27 -0.73 9.66 7.33
C SER A 27 -0.04 10.42 8.48
N ALA A 28 0.25 9.75 9.60
CA ALA A 28 0.92 10.36 10.76
C ALA A 28 2.35 10.81 10.43
N ILE A 29 3.12 9.98 9.71
CA ILE A 29 4.50 10.29 9.32
C ILE A 29 4.52 11.45 8.33
N LEU A 30 3.60 11.45 7.35
CA LEU A 30 3.47 12.54 6.39
C LEU A 30 3.11 13.87 7.08
N ARG A 31 2.19 13.85 8.05
CA ARG A 31 1.85 15.04 8.86
C ARG A 31 3.05 15.55 9.66
N ALA A 32 3.81 14.65 10.30
CA ALA A 32 4.99 15.03 11.07
C ALA A 32 6.06 15.69 10.17
N LYS A 33 6.31 15.12 8.98
CA LYS A 33 7.21 15.71 7.99
C LYS A 33 6.73 17.08 7.51
N ALA A 34 5.43 17.21 7.22
CA ALA A 34 4.83 18.46 6.78
C ALA A 34 4.90 19.55 7.86
N CYS A 35 4.59 19.22 9.13
CA CYS A 35 4.76 20.14 10.25
C CYS A 35 6.20 20.65 10.35
N LYS A 36 7.20 19.77 10.23
CA LYS A 36 8.61 20.15 10.31
C LYS A 36 9.02 21.14 9.21
N LEU A 37 8.49 20.96 8.00
CA LEU A 37 8.86 21.78 6.84
C LEU A 37 8.02 23.06 6.69
N ILE A 38 6.74 23.04 7.10
CA ILE A 38 5.82 24.16 6.92
C ILE A 38 5.83 25.11 8.11
N LYS A 39 6.00 24.64 9.35
CA LYS A 39 5.98 25.50 10.55
C LYS A 39 6.95 26.68 10.52
N PRO A 40 8.17 26.58 9.95
CA PRO A 40 9.06 27.74 9.79
C PRO A 40 8.49 28.86 8.93
N HIS A 41 7.60 28.54 7.99
CA HIS A 41 6.95 29.51 7.09
C HIS A 41 5.54 29.88 7.55
N ASN A 42 4.87 28.99 8.28
CA ASN A 42 3.53 29.17 8.82
C ASN A 42 3.41 28.51 10.19
N PRO A 43 3.66 29.25 11.27
CA PRO A 43 3.60 28.74 12.64
C PRO A 43 2.22 28.17 13.03
N SER A 44 1.15 28.68 12.42
CA SER A 44 -0.24 28.26 12.67
C SER A 44 -0.66 27.01 11.88
N PHE A 45 0.28 26.35 11.19
CA PHE A 45 0.00 25.15 10.43
C PHE A 45 -0.27 23.94 11.33
N LEU A 46 -1.44 23.30 11.14
CA LEU A 46 -1.93 22.20 11.98
C LEU A 46 -1.91 20.82 11.31
N ALA A 47 -1.34 20.68 10.10
CA ALA A 47 -1.33 19.42 9.33
C ALA A 47 -2.65 18.63 9.40
N SER A 48 -3.78 19.36 9.29
CA SER A 48 -5.12 18.81 9.53
C SER A 48 -5.49 17.71 8.52
N ASN A 49 -6.54 16.94 8.81
CA ASN A 49 -7.11 15.97 7.86
C ASN A 49 -7.41 16.63 6.51
N GLY A 50 -8.06 17.81 6.53
CA GLY A 50 -8.38 18.55 5.30
C GLY A 50 -7.15 19.01 4.52
N TRP A 51 -6.05 19.37 5.19
CA TRP A 51 -4.79 19.65 4.48
C TRP A 51 -4.25 18.39 3.82
N LEU A 52 -4.24 17.26 4.53
CA LEU A 52 -3.74 15.99 4.03
C LEU A 52 -4.55 15.50 2.82
N ASP A 53 -5.87 15.62 2.88
CA ASP A 53 -6.76 15.26 1.76
C ASP A 53 -6.50 16.13 0.53
N LYS A 54 -6.39 17.45 0.72
CA LYS A 54 -6.08 18.37 -0.38
C LYS A 54 -4.68 18.14 -0.94
N PHE A 55 -3.68 17.86 -0.10
CA PHE A 55 -2.32 17.53 -0.56
C PHE A 55 -2.32 16.27 -1.42
N ARG A 56 -3.03 15.23 -0.99
CA ARG A 56 -3.19 13.99 -1.77
C ARG A 56 -3.88 14.24 -3.11
N LEU A 57 -4.97 15.01 -3.10
CA LEU A 57 -5.74 15.33 -4.30
C LEU A 57 -4.90 16.12 -5.32
N ARG A 58 -4.13 17.12 -4.87
CA ARG A 58 -3.27 17.94 -5.74
C ARG A 58 -2.21 17.11 -6.46
N HIS A 59 -1.66 16.09 -5.79
CA HIS A 59 -0.56 15.27 -6.30
C HIS A 59 -1.00 13.88 -6.78
N GLY A 60 -2.31 13.62 -6.89
CA GLY A 60 -2.83 12.32 -7.33
C GLY A 60 -2.41 11.13 -6.44
N LEU A 61 -2.18 11.36 -5.15
CA LEU A 61 -1.63 10.34 -4.24
C LEU A 61 -2.74 9.46 -3.66
N SER A 62 -2.64 8.14 -3.86
CA SER A 62 -3.54 7.18 -3.20
C SER A 62 -3.13 6.91 -1.75
N LEU A 63 -4.14 6.64 -0.90
CA LEU A 63 -4.00 6.19 0.49
C LEU A 63 -3.33 4.82 0.61
N ARG A 64 -3.62 3.94 -0.35
CA ARG A 64 -3.20 2.54 -0.37
C ARG A 64 -2.49 2.27 -1.69
N CYS A 65 -1.22 2.63 -1.75
CA CYS A 65 -0.34 2.05 -2.76
C CYS A 65 0.29 0.81 -2.11
N LYS A 66 0.19 -0.37 -2.74
CA LYS A 66 0.91 -1.56 -2.27
C LYS A 66 2.40 -1.26 -2.41
N THR A 67 3.05 -0.81 -1.33
CA THR A 67 4.49 -0.51 -1.33
C THR A 67 5.33 -1.79 -1.29
N THR A 68 4.77 -2.91 -0.83
CA THR A 68 5.35 -4.23 -1.00
C THR A 68 5.21 -4.67 -2.44
N ILE A 69 6.33 -4.72 -3.17
CA ILE A 69 6.43 -5.52 -4.39
C ILE A 69 5.98 -6.93 -4.03
N SER A 70 4.86 -7.39 -4.61
CA SER A 70 4.56 -8.81 -4.61
C SER A 70 5.71 -9.53 -5.30
N GLN A 71 6.13 -10.70 -4.79
CA GLN A 71 7.26 -11.44 -5.34
C GLN A 71 7.21 -11.46 -6.88
N LYS A 72 8.33 -11.13 -7.55
CA LYS A 72 8.42 -11.22 -9.01
C LYS A 72 7.90 -12.60 -9.42
N LEU A 73 6.97 -12.64 -10.38
CA LEU A 73 6.41 -13.89 -10.85
C LEU A 73 7.57 -14.82 -11.24
N PRO A 74 7.73 -15.99 -10.60
CA PRO A 74 8.80 -16.91 -10.94
C PRO A 74 8.71 -17.29 -12.42
N ALA A 75 9.84 -17.47 -13.11
CA ALA A 75 9.86 -17.89 -14.51
C ALA A 75 9.09 -19.22 -14.75
N GLN A 76 8.90 -20.02 -13.70
CA GLN A 76 8.15 -21.28 -13.73
C GLN A 76 6.69 -21.16 -13.28
N LEU A 77 6.15 -19.96 -13.08
CA LEU A 77 4.83 -19.77 -12.51
C LEU A 77 3.73 -20.46 -13.33
N GLU A 78 3.75 -20.29 -14.65
CA GLU A 78 2.74 -20.88 -15.54
C GLU A 78 2.73 -22.41 -15.43
N ASN A 79 3.92 -23.03 -15.44
CA ASN A 79 4.08 -24.47 -15.26
C ASN A 79 3.56 -24.93 -13.89
N LYS A 80 3.88 -24.20 -12.81
CA LYS A 80 3.39 -24.54 -11.47
C LYS A 80 1.88 -24.40 -11.34
N ILE A 81 1.28 -23.37 -11.94
CA ILE A 81 -0.18 -23.19 -12.00
C ILE A 81 -0.81 -24.36 -12.76
N ALA A 82 -0.28 -24.72 -13.93
CA ALA A 82 -0.81 -25.81 -14.74
C ALA A 82 -0.75 -27.15 -14.00
N VAL A 83 0.39 -27.46 -13.35
CA VAL A 83 0.56 -28.68 -12.54
C VAL A 83 -0.43 -28.72 -11.38
N PHE A 84 -0.56 -27.61 -10.64
CA PHE A 84 -1.48 -27.53 -9.50
C PHE A 84 -2.94 -27.70 -9.92
N LEU A 85 -3.38 -27.01 -10.98
CA LEU A 85 -4.75 -27.11 -11.49
C LEU A 85 -5.08 -28.54 -11.94
N ASN A 86 -4.16 -29.20 -12.64
CA ASN A 86 -4.35 -30.59 -13.08
C ASN A 86 -4.44 -31.55 -11.89
N HIS A 87 -3.59 -31.36 -10.88
CA HIS A 87 -3.61 -32.16 -9.66
C HIS A 87 -4.94 -32.02 -8.89
N VAL A 88 -5.41 -30.79 -8.67
CA VAL A 88 -6.69 -30.53 -7.97
C VAL A 88 -7.88 -31.11 -8.75
N ARG A 89 -7.88 -30.99 -10.09
CA ARG A 89 -8.92 -31.58 -10.94
C ARG A 89 -8.94 -33.11 -10.85
N ALA A 90 -7.77 -33.75 -10.87
CA ALA A 90 -7.65 -35.19 -10.72
C ALA A 90 -8.22 -35.67 -9.38
N LEU A 91 -7.80 -35.05 -8.27
CA LEU A 91 -8.32 -35.36 -6.92
C LEU A 91 -9.82 -35.18 -6.82
N ARG A 92 -10.35 -34.10 -7.40
CA ARG A 92 -11.80 -33.84 -7.40
C ARG A 92 -12.57 -34.91 -8.17
N ASN A 93 -12.06 -35.36 -9.32
CA ASN A 93 -12.71 -36.41 -10.10
C ASN A 93 -12.64 -37.77 -9.39
N GLU A 94 -11.50 -38.08 -8.75
CA GLU A 94 -11.29 -39.32 -8.01
C GLU A 94 -12.23 -39.43 -6.79
N HIS A 95 -12.28 -38.39 -5.97
CA HIS A 95 -13.04 -38.40 -4.72
C HIS A 95 -14.45 -37.82 -4.85
N LYS A 96 -14.82 -37.34 -6.05
CA LYS A 96 -16.12 -36.73 -6.36
C LYS A 96 -16.53 -35.63 -5.37
N TYR A 97 -15.58 -34.74 -5.05
CA TYR A 97 -15.87 -33.62 -4.15
C TYR A 97 -16.99 -32.74 -4.74
N PRO A 98 -18.07 -32.49 -3.98
CA PRO A 98 -19.15 -31.64 -4.45
C PRO A 98 -18.69 -30.17 -4.41
N ASN A 99 -19.05 -29.41 -5.45
CA ASN A 99 -18.49 -28.07 -5.70
C ASN A 99 -18.83 -27.06 -4.60
N ASP A 100 -19.99 -27.24 -3.97
CA ASP A 100 -20.52 -26.45 -2.87
C ASP A 100 -19.74 -26.63 -1.55
N LEU A 101 -18.90 -27.68 -1.45
CA LEU A 101 -18.07 -27.93 -0.27
C LEU A 101 -16.59 -27.61 -0.48
N VAL A 102 -16.21 -27.05 -1.63
CA VAL A 102 -14.85 -26.54 -1.87
C VAL A 102 -14.77 -25.10 -1.38
N ILE A 103 -14.30 -24.94 -0.14
CA ILE A 103 -14.15 -23.62 0.49
C ILE A 103 -12.69 -23.15 0.46
N ASN A 104 -12.50 -21.83 0.35
CA ASN A 104 -11.17 -21.23 0.51
C ASN A 104 -10.88 -21.01 2.01
N MET A 105 -9.68 -21.35 2.45
CA MET A 105 -9.21 -21.11 3.81
C MET A 105 -7.83 -20.46 3.73
N ASP A 106 -7.70 -19.25 4.27
CA ASP A 106 -6.45 -18.48 4.27
C ASP A 106 -6.29 -17.79 5.62
N GLU A 107 -5.04 -17.54 6.01
CA GLU A 107 -4.72 -16.90 7.28
C GLU A 107 -4.76 -15.38 7.15
N THR A 108 -5.38 -14.70 8.11
CA THR A 108 -5.33 -13.24 8.21
C THR A 108 -4.43 -12.85 9.38
N PRO A 109 -3.26 -12.23 9.15
CA PRO A 109 -2.40 -11.79 10.24
C PRO A 109 -3.09 -10.67 11.03
N MET A 110 -3.27 -10.91 12.33
CA MET A 110 -3.76 -9.92 13.29
C MET A 110 -2.56 -9.36 14.05
N TYR A 111 -2.28 -8.09 13.85
CA TYR A 111 -1.25 -7.37 14.60
C TYR A 111 -1.89 -6.81 15.88
N PHE A 112 -1.40 -7.25 17.03
CA PHE A 112 -1.75 -6.63 18.30
C PHE A 112 -0.77 -5.48 18.56
N ASP A 113 -1.28 -4.26 18.69
CA ASP A 113 -0.50 -3.16 19.25
C ASP A 113 -0.30 -3.45 20.75
N MET A 114 0.92 -3.83 21.14
CA MET A 114 1.41 -3.81 22.53
C MET A 114 2.22 -2.53 22.77
#